data_AF-A0A6N2R4A0-F1
#
_entry.id   AF-A0A6N2R4A0-F1
#
_cell.length_a   1.000
_cell.length_b   1.000
_cell.length_c   1.000
_cell.angle_alpha   90.00
_cell.angle_beta   90.00
_cell.angle_gamma   90.00
#
_symmetry.space_group_name_H-M   'P 1'
#
loop_
_entity.id
_entity.type
_entity.pdbx_description
1 polymer ?
#
loop_
_entity_poly.entity_id
_entity_poly.type
_entity_poly.pdbx_seq_one_letter_code
_entity_poly.pdbx_strand_id
1 'polypeptide(L)'
;MVPFLYLAIKSLYWSKGATLSKFMWCSEESIKPYFIKAGKNLRYKNLYRQMMDSLEDKEFPKLSQEVQRTIFFEFGSVEEHYKYRDAVKKAYPYRKIDENS
;
A
#
# COMPACT_ATOMS: atom_id res chain seq x y z
N MET A 1 11.86 -5.95 14.38
CA MET A 1 10.61 -5.26 14.02
C MET A 1 9.56 -6.20 13.41
N VAL A 2 9.86 -6.87 12.27
CA VAL A 2 8.90 -7.77 11.57
C VAL A 2 8.20 -8.82 12.45
N PRO A 3 8.90 -9.53 13.37
CA PRO A 3 8.26 -10.55 14.21
C PRO A 3 7.16 -9.98 15.12
N PHE A 4 7.38 -8.78 15.67
CA PHE A 4 6.42 -8.13 16.55
C PHE A 4 5.17 -7.69 15.78
N LEU A 5 5.34 -7.05 14.63
CA LEU A 5 4.22 -6.59 13.81
C LEU A 5 3.39 -7.77 13.29
N TYR A 6 4.05 -8.87 12.89
CA TYR A 6 3.35 -10.10 12.50
C TYR A 6 2.45 -10.63 13.61
N LEU A 7 2.99 -10.74 14.84
CA LEU A 7 2.24 -11.22 15.99
C LEU A 7 1.12 -10.27 16.39
N ALA A 8 1.33 -8.95 16.33
CA ALA A 8 0.30 -7.95 16.60
C ALA A 8 -0.90 -8.13 15.64
N ILE A 9 -0.66 -8.21 14.33
CA ILE A 9 -1.74 -8.37 13.34
C ILE A 9 -2.39 -9.76 13.44
N LYS A 10 -1.63 -10.82 13.73
CA LYS A 10 -2.19 -12.16 14.00
C LYS A 10 -3.06 -12.20 15.25
N SER A 11 -2.66 -11.47 16.31
CA SER A 11 -3.44 -11.38 17.54
C SER A 11 -4.82 -10.75 17.30
N LEU A 12 -4.93 -9.79 16.37
CA LEU A 12 -6.20 -9.18 15.97
C LEU A 12 -7.13 -10.22 15.34
N TYR A 13 -6.60 -11.08 14.47
CA TYR A 13 -7.37 -12.17 13.89
C TYR A 13 -7.82 -13.19 14.96
N TRP A 14 -6.90 -13.66 15.81
CA TRP A 14 -7.22 -14.66 16.84
C TRP A 14 -8.20 -14.15 17.91
N SER A 15 -8.12 -12.86 18.24
CA SER A 15 -9.02 -12.21 19.20
C SER A 15 -10.30 -11.66 18.59
N LYS A 16 -10.54 -11.89 17.28
CA LYS A 16 -11.67 -11.32 16.53
C LYS A 16 -11.76 -9.78 16.66
N GLY A 17 -10.62 -9.11 16.71
CA GLY A 17 -10.51 -7.65 16.78
C GLY A 17 -10.57 -7.06 18.21
N ALA A 18 -10.66 -7.89 19.25
CA ALA A 18 -10.68 -7.39 20.64
C ALA A 18 -9.37 -6.70 21.05
N THR A 19 -8.24 -7.07 20.44
CA THR A 19 -6.94 -6.44 20.71
C THR A 19 -6.64 -5.19 19.88
N LEU A 20 -7.59 -4.73 19.04
CA LEU A 20 -7.38 -3.59 18.13
C LEU A 20 -7.03 -2.30 18.86
N SER A 21 -7.78 -1.96 19.90
CA SER A 21 -7.53 -0.77 20.72
C SER A 21 -6.14 -0.80 21.39
N LYS A 22 -5.66 -1.99 21.80
CA LYS A 22 -4.38 -2.13 22.49
C LYS A 22 -3.16 -1.92 21.59
N PHE A 23 -3.22 -2.39 20.34
CA PHE A 23 -2.08 -2.34 19.41
C PHE A 23 -2.11 -1.16 18.45
N MET A 24 -3.32 -0.75 18.02
CA MET A 24 -3.51 0.26 16.99
C MET A 24 -4.07 1.57 17.57
N TRP A 25 -4.33 1.63 18.89
CA TRP A 25 -4.99 2.75 19.55
C TRP A 25 -6.34 3.14 18.89
N CYS A 26 -6.98 2.16 18.24
CA CYS A 26 -8.19 2.34 17.44
C CYS A 26 -9.34 1.55 18.06
N SER A 27 -10.41 2.24 18.44
CA SER A 27 -11.63 1.66 19.03
C SER A 27 -12.78 1.53 18.04
N GLU A 28 -12.61 1.96 16.79
CA GLU A 28 -13.68 1.98 15.80
C GLU A 28 -14.09 0.55 15.40
N GLU A 29 -15.39 0.27 15.46
CA GLU A 29 -15.91 -1.07 15.14
C GLU A 29 -16.00 -1.35 13.65
N SER A 30 -16.22 -0.31 12.85
CA SER A 30 -16.30 -0.37 11.39
C SER A 30 -15.04 -0.96 10.75
N ILE A 31 -13.86 -0.76 11.35
CA ILE A 31 -12.57 -1.17 10.80
C ILE A 31 -12.13 -2.57 11.27
N LYS A 32 -12.75 -3.13 12.32
CA LYS A 32 -12.42 -4.49 12.82
C LYS A 32 -12.48 -5.56 11.72
N PRO A 33 -13.50 -5.61 10.84
CA PRO A 33 -13.58 -6.64 9.80
C PRO A 33 -12.39 -6.63 8.84
N TYR A 34 -11.86 -5.45 8.53
CA TYR A 34 -10.69 -5.29 7.67
C TYR A 34 -9.46 -5.99 8.27
N PHE A 35 -9.16 -5.72 9.54
CA PHE A 35 -7.99 -6.31 10.22
C PHE A 35 -8.13 -7.82 10.46
N ILE A 36 -9.35 -8.31 10.71
CA ILE A 36 -9.60 -9.75 10.82
C ILE A 36 -9.32 -10.44 9.48
N LYS A 37 -9.82 -9.87 8.37
CA LYS A 37 -9.58 -10.39 7.01
C LYS A 37 -8.08 -10.32 6.65
N ALA A 38 -7.42 -9.20 6.98
CA ALA A 38 -6.00 -9.01 6.75
C ALA A 38 -5.16 -10.03 7.54
N GLY A 39 -5.41 -10.20 8.85
CA GLY A 39 -4.69 -11.15 9.70
C GLY A 39 -4.89 -12.61 9.32
N LYS A 40 -6.06 -12.96 8.78
CA LYS A 40 -6.33 -14.30 8.21
C LYS A 40 -5.40 -14.60 7.03
N ASN A 41 -5.26 -13.65 6.10
CA ASN A 41 -4.48 -13.81 4.87
C ASN A 41 -2.98 -13.50 5.05
N LEU A 42 -2.59 -12.93 6.20
CA LEU A 42 -1.21 -12.54 6.48
C LEU A 42 -0.29 -13.75 6.60
N ARG A 43 0.76 -13.77 5.76
CA ARG A 43 1.90 -14.68 5.82
C ARG A 43 3.15 -13.93 6.27
N TYR A 44 3.95 -14.56 7.13
CA TYR A 44 5.18 -13.96 7.66
C TYR A 44 6.12 -13.48 6.56
N LYS A 45 6.34 -14.31 5.52
CA LYS A 45 7.18 -13.96 4.36
C LYS A 45 6.69 -12.72 3.60
N ASN A 46 5.38 -12.55 3.47
CA ASN A 46 4.81 -11.41 2.75
C ASN A 46 5.04 -10.12 3.53
N LEU A 47 4.81 -10.15 4.86
CA LEU A 47 5.07 -9.01 5.72
C LEU A 47 6.56 -8.67 5.77
N TYR A 48 7.42 -9.69 5.86
CA TYR A 48 8.86 -9.50 5.82
C TYR A 48 9.29 -8.80 4.53
N ARG A 49 8.80 -9.25 3.36
CA ARG A 49 9.10 -8.61 2.09
C ARG A 49 8.62 -7.15 2.06
N GLN A 50 7.38 -6.87 2.47
CA GLN A 50 6.86 -5.50 2.53
C GLN A 50 7.70 -4.58 3.43
N MET A 51 8.18 -5.10 4.56
CA MET A 51 9.03 -4.31 5.46
C MET A 51 10.44 -4.12 4.92
N MET A 52 11.00 -5.11 4.22
CA MET A 52 12.32 -4.98 3.57
C MET A 52 12.26 -4.00 2.40
N ASP A 53 11.19 -4.05 1.59
CA ASP A 53 10.96 -3.11 0.49
C ASP A 53 10.74 -1.67 1.01
N SER A 54 10.31 -1.50 2.27
CA SER A 54 10.09 -0.21 2.92
C SER A 54 11.28 0.29 3.75
N LEU A 55 12.35 -0.50 3.91
CA LEU A 55 13.42 -0.21 4.89
C LEU A 55 14.51 0.73 4.38
N GLU A 56 14.62 0.88 3.07
CA GLU A 56 15.59 1.79 2.48
C GLU A 56 14.88 3.10 2.18
N ASP A 57 15.31 4.20 2.81
CA ASP A 57 14.98 5.56 2.39
C ASP A 57 15.73 5.87 1.09
N LYS A 58 15.41 5.09 0.06
CA LYS A 58 15.94 5.20 -1.28
C LYS A 58 14.79 5.53 -2.19
N GLU A 59 15.05 6.50 -3.05
CA GLU A 59 14.12 6.83 -4.12
C GLU A 59 13.81 5.58 -4.94
N PHE A 60 12.55 5.46 -5.35
CA PHE A 60 12.13 4.35 -6.21
C PHE A 60 13.02 4.32 -7.46
N PRO A 61 13.58 3.16 -7.84
CA PRO A 61 14.47 3.10 -8.99
C PRO A 61 13.75 3.60 -10.25
N LYS A 62 14.46 4.38 -11.06
CA LYS A 62 13.90 4.91 -12.31
C LYS A 62 13.50 3.75 -13.22
N LEU A 63 12.23 3.77 -13.65
CA LEU A 63 11.69 2.76 -14.55
C LEU A 63 12.38 2.85 -15.92
N SER A 64 12.67 1.70 -16.54
CA SER A 64 13.23 1.65 -17.88
C SER A 64 12.26 2.26 -18.90
N GLN A 65 12.78 2.77 -20.02
CA GLN A 65 11.97 3.43 -21.04
C GLN A 65 10.88 2.51 -21.61
N GLU A 66 11.19 1.22 -21.76
CA GLU A 66 10.26 0.19 -22.25
C GLU A 66 9.08 0.01 -21.29
N VAL A 67 9.37 -0.03 -19.99
CA VAL A 67 8.36 -0.18 -18.94
C VAL A 67 7.52 1.09 -18.82
N GLN A 68 8.13 2.29 -18.92
CA GLN A 68 7.37 3.54 -18.91
C GLN A 68 6.30 3.57 -20.00
N ARG A 69 6.62 3.12 -21.22
CA ARG A 69 5.69 3.11 -22.38
C ARG A 69 4.49 2.19 -22.22
N THR A 70 4.54 1.23 -21.30
CA THR A 70 3.43 0.29 -21.06
C THR A 70 2.68 0.57 -19.76
N ILE A 71 3.12 1.56 -18.98
CA ILE A 71 2.48 1.94 -17.71
C ILE A 71 1.27 2.83 -17.95
N PHE A 72 0.21 2.53 -17.19
CA PHE A 72 -0.99 3.34 -17.02
C PHE A 72 -1.09 3.80 -15.57
N PHE A 73 -1.54 5.03 -15.35
CA PHE A 73 -1.72 5.60 -14.01
C PHE A 73 -3.21 5.77 -13.71
N GLU A 74 -3.72 4.96 -12.80
CA GLU A 74 -5.07 5.12 -12.25
C GLU A 74 -5.02 5.97 -10.97
N PHE A 75 -5.93 6.92 -10.86
CA PHE A 75 -6.12 7.71 -9.65
C PHE A 75 -7.49 7.39 -9.07
N GLY A 76 -7.61 7.44 -7.74
CA GLY A 76 -8.85 7.07 -7.03
C GLY A 76 -10.01 8.02 -7.32
N SER A 77 -9.73 9.24 -7.77
CA SER A 77 -10.72 10.24 -8.17
C SER A 77 -10.26 11.06 -9.39
N VAL A 78 -11.22 11.62 -10.12
CA VAL A 78 -10.97 12.51 -11.26
C VAL A 78 -10.23 13.78 -10.81
N GLU A 79 -10.56 14.30 -9.63
CA GLU A 79 -9.92 15.48 -9.04
C GLU A 79 -8.44 15.25 -8.76
N GLU A 80 -8.08 14.10 -8.18
CA GLU A 80 -6.69 13.71 -7.96
C GLU A 80 -5.94 13.49 -9.27
N HIS A 81 -6.60 12.93 -10.28
CA HIS A 81 -6.00 12.77 -11.61
C HIS A 81 -5.51 14.11 -12.13
N TYR A 82 -6.37 15.14 -12.18
CA TYR A 82 -5.98 16.46 -12.68
C TYR A 82 -4.93 17.14 -11.80
N LYS A 83 -5.02 17.01 -10.48
CA LYS A 83 -4.08 17.63 -9.55
C LYS A 83 -2.64 17.13 -9.73
N TYR A 84 -2.46 15.82 -9.94
CA TYR A 84 -1.14 15.20 -10.01
C TYR A 84 -0.68 14.90 -11.44
N ARG A 85 -1.54 15.14 -12.43
CA ARG A 85 -1.27 14.88 -13.85
C ARG A 85 0.08 15.41 -14.29
N ASP A 86 0.32 16.71 -14.08
CA ASP A 86 1.53 17.40 -14.57
C ASP A 86 2.81 16.91 -13.87
N ALA A 87 2.72 16.61 -12.57
CA ALA A 87 3.83 16.02 -11.82
C ALA A 87 4.19 14.63 -12.36
N VAL A 88 3.20 13.79 -12.62
CA VAL A 88 3.39 12.48 -13.27
C VAL A 88 3.94 12.66 -14.69
N LYS A 89 3.50 13.71 -15.41
CA LYS A 89 4.03 13.99 -16.75
C LYS A 89 5.53 14.26 -16.74
N LYS A 90 5.97 15.06 -15.76
CA LYS A 90 7.36 15.44 -15.57
C LYS A 90 8.22 14.27 -15.10
N ALA A 91 7.69 13.42 -14.22
CA ALA A 91 8.41 12.27 -13.68
C ALA A 91 8.60 11.13 -14.70
N TYR A 92 7.61 10.90 -15.57
CA TYR A 92 7.60 9.80 -16.54
C TYR A 92 7.33 10.31 -17.96
N PRO A 93 8.36 10.84 -18.66
CA PRO A 93 8.19 11.45 -19.98
C PRO A 93 7.77 10.46 -21.07
N TYR A 94 8.10 9.18 -20.92
CA TYR A 94 7.83 8.14 -21.93
C TYR A 94 6.54 7.34 -21.67
N ARG A 95 5.70 7.76 -20.72
CA ARG A 95 4.44 7.06 -20.39
C ARG A 95 3.42 7.13 -21.52
N LYS A 96 2.51 6.15 -21.59
CA LYS A 96 1.32 6.27 -22.43
C LYS A 96 0.38 7.32 -21.85
N ILE A 97 -0.07 8.23 -22.71
CA ILE A 97 -1.05 9.25 -22.35
C ILE A 97 -2.38 8.71 -22.86
N ASP A 98 -3.29 8.38 -21.96
CA ASP A 98 -4.68 8.18 -22.34
C ASP A 98 -5.26 9.56 -22.64
N GLU A 99 -5.45 9.86 -23.93
CA GLU A 99 -5.98 11.14 -24.39
C GLU A 99 -7.51 11.26 -24.16
N ASN A 100 -8.16 10.23 -23.59
CA ASN A 100 -9.61 10.10 -23.49
C ASN A 100 -10.17 10.06 -22.04
N SER A 101 -9.52 10.72 -21.06
CA SER A 101 -10.05 10.87 -19.69
C SER A 101 -10.07 12.34 -19.25
#